data_AF-A0AAV9T1J2-F1
#
_entry.id   AF-A0AAV9T1J2-F1
#
_cell.length_a   1.000
_cell.length_b   1.000
_cell.length_c   1.000
_cell.angle_alpha   90.00
_cell.angle_beta   90.00
_cell.angle_gamma   90.00
#
_symmetry.space_group_name_H-M   'P 1'
#
loop_
_entity.id
_entity.type
_entity.pdbx_description
1 polymer ?
#
loop_
_entity_poly.entity_id
_entity_poly.type
_entity_poly.pdbx_seq_one_letter_code
_entity_poly.pdbx_strand_id
1 'polypeptide(L)'
;MSSPLLFIINITLVGLVTLPAIVLTGLLFRRSTGTRRDPSRRWETYTKAAIGLYSFVHILYLTNAIIGATNDFGYYYGIYNGYFAAVQFLGIIALLFNHLSEAAIFLALFYLARALNLARADETSRRYRIGRKWALGAVIWICLGSVVVLCISLSIFIQRSFTERDNAEMEFFMSIYNRSVASASINLAVCVTNLGCAIGTMVYTAKARKKVVGDSLQKMSTLMLTCAILWLIRNVWMVLFTFFLAFAPYVIRGFLTWVDIIDPILNSWMTFVILALLFVLATVEKYALPRAQVKEDHRKSIDVEAL
;
A
#
# COMPACT_ATOMS: atom_id res chain seq x y z
N MET A 1 -8.43 -20.06 -19.70
CA MET A 1 -7.82 -21.06 -18.81
C MET A 1 -6.41 -20.58 -18.50
N SER A 2 -6.12 -20.19 -17.27
CA SER A 2 -4.74 -19.95 -16.83
C SER A 2 -4.07 -21.30 -16.64
N SER A 3 -2.88 -21.50 -17.19
CA SER A 3 -2.15 -22.77 -17.04
C SER A 3 -1.76 -22.98 -15.57
N PRO A 4 -1.70 -24.24 -15.07
CA PRO A 4 -1.18 -24.54 -13.73
C PRO A 4 0.20 -23.93 -13.45
N LEU A 5 1.00 -23.75 -14.50
CA LEU A 5 2.30 -23.10 -14.48
C LEU A 5 2.22 -21.62 -14.04
N LEU A 6 1.17 -20.88 -14.42
CA LEU A 6 0.97 -19.49 -13.95
C LEU A 6 0.70 -19.44 -12.44
N PHE A 7 -0.07 -20.40 -11.91
CA PHE A 7 -0.29 -20.47 -10.46
C PHE A 7 0.99 -20.82 -9.70
N ILE A 8 1.81 -21.73 -10.20
CA ILE A 8 3.12 -22.07 -9.61
C ILE A 8 4.05 -20.84 -9.62
N ILE A 9 4.10 -20.10 -10.72
CA ILE A 9 4.86 -18.85 -10.82
C ILE A 9 4.36 -17.84 -9.78
N ASN A 10 3.05 -17.64 -9.67
CA ASN A 10 2.47 -16.70 -8.70
C ASN A 10 2.73 -17.12 -7.26
N ILE A 11 2.59 -18.41 -6.92
CA ILE A 11 2.94 -18.94 -5.59
C ILE A 11 4.41 -18.66 -5.28
N THR A 12 5.30 -18.88 -6.26
CA THR A 12 6.73 -18.65 -6.08
C THR A 12 7.04 -17.17 -5.89
N LEU A 13 6.54 -16.30 -6.78
CA LEU A 13 6.79 -14.87 -6.74
C LEU A 13 6.22 -14.21 -5.48
N VAL A 14 5.00 -14.58 -5.07
CA VAL A 14 4.36 -14.03 -3.87
C VAL A 14 4.95 -14.67 -2.60
N GLY A 15 5.18 -15.98 -2.60
CA GLY A 15 5.75 -16.69 -1.45
C GLY A 15 7.14 -16.19 -1.06
N LEU A 16 8.00 -15.89 -2.05
CA LEU A 16 9.36 -15.39 -1.83
C LEU A 16 9.40 -14.04 -1.09
N VAL A 17 8.40 -13.18 -1.26
CA VAL A 17 8.31 -11.90 -0.53
C VAL A 17 7.51 -12.00 0.76
N THR A 18 6.57 -12.94 0.84
CA THR A 18 5.68 -13.12 2.01
C THR A 18 6.48 -13.54 3.24
N LEU A 19 7.37 -14.53 3.11
CA LEU A 19 8.15 -15.04 4.25
C LEU A 19 9.08 -13.95 4.85
N PRO A 20 9.92 -13.24 4.07
CA PRO A 20 10.70 -12.12 4.60
C PRO A 20 9.83 -11.01 5.22
N ALA A 21 8.68 -10.68 4.63
CA ALA A 21 7.79 -9.64 5.16
C ALA A 21 7.25 -10.00 6.56
N ILE A 22 6.89 -11.27 6.79
CA ILE A 22 6.48 -11.78 8.11
C ILE A 22 7.63 -11.65 9.11
N VAL A 23 8.86 -12.00 8.71
CA VAL A 23 10.06 -11.84 9.56
C VAL A 23 10.28 -10.37 9.92
N LEU A 24 10.23 -9.46 8.95
CA LEU A 24 10.36 -8.01 9.19
C LEU A 24 9.28 -7.48 10.13
N THR A 25 8.04 -7.98 9.98
CA THR A 25 6.92 -7.67 10.86
C THR A 25 7.25 -8.06 12.30
N GLY A 26 7.64 -9.32 12.52
CA GLY A 26 8.00 -9.82 13.85
C GLY A 26 9.16 -9.04 14.48
N LEU A 27 10.20 -8.73 13.70
CA LEU A 27 11.35 -7.95 14.17
C LEU A 27 10.96 -6.51 14.58
N LEU A 28 10.10 -5.83 13.81
CA LEU A 28 9.66 -4.47 14.13
C LEU A 28 8.75 -4.38 15.35
N PHE A 29 7.89 -5.38 15.55
CA PHE A 29 7.04 -5.44 16.74
C PHE A 29 7.88 -5.74 17.99
N ARG A 30 8.86 -6.65 17.90
CA ARG A 30 9.78 -6.94 19.01
C ARG A 30 10.64 -5.74 19.39
N ARG A 31 11.07 -4.94 18.41
CA ARG A 31 11.91 -3.74 18.61
C ARG A 31 11.11 -2.51 19.02
N SER A 32 10.00 -2.69 19.75
CA SER A 32 9.14 -1.63 20.27
C SER A 32 9.93 -0.57 21.05
N THR A 33 10.37 0.49 20.35
CA THR A 33 10.85 1.74 20.95
C THR A 33 9.64 2.41 21.61
N GLY A 34 9.59 2.37 22.94
CA GLY A 34 8.48 2.82 23.79
C GLY A 34 8.24 4.33 23.80
N THR A 35 8.17 4.99 22.63
CA THR A 35 7.98 6.44 22.52
C THR A 35 6.85 6.76 21.55
N ARG A 36 5.62 6.35 21.89
CA ARG A 36 4.40 6.59 21.12
C ARG A 36 4.01 8.07 20.96
N ARG A 37 4.69 8.99 21.67
CA ARG A 37 4.33 10.42 21.76
C ARG A 37 5.24 11.38 21.00
N ASP A 38 6.38 10.96 20.46
CA ASP A 38 7.29 11.87 19.75
C ASP A 38 6.80 12.12 18.29
N PRO A 39 6.44 13.36 17.91
CA PRO A 39 6.01 13.68 16.55
C PRO A 39 7.08 13.41 15.48
N SER A 40 8.37 13.32 15.84
CA SER A 40 9.47 13.00 14.93
C SER A 40 9.55 11.52 14.55
N ARG A 41 8.89 10.62 15.32
CA ARG A 41 8.88 9.16 15.11
C ARG A 41 7.55 8.59 14.65
N ARG A 42 6.56 9.44 14.35
CA ARG A 42 5.24 8.99 13.86
C ARG A 42 5.35 8.14 12.60
N TRP A 43 6.33 8.40 11.75
CA TRP A 43 6.57 7.61 10.54
C TRP A 43 6.92 6.15 10.85
N GLU A 44 7.66 5.86 11.93
CA GLU A 44 7.98 4.48 12.35
C GLU A 44 6.69 3.70 12.67
N THR A 45 5.71 4.34 13.29
CA THR A 45 4.41 3.71 13.61
C THR A 45 3.65 3.35 12.33
N TYR A 46 3.64 4.25 11.35
CA TYR A 46 3.01 3.97 10.05
C TYR A 46 3.79 2.93 9.24
N THR A 47 5.13 2.89 9.33
CA THR A 47 5.94 1.82 8.74
C THR A 47 5.56 0.46 9.33
N LYS A 48 5.39 0.35 10.66
CA LYS A 48 4.93 -0.89 11.30
C LYS A 48 3.54 -1.31 10.82
N ALA A 49 2.61 -0.36 10.76
CA ALA A 49 1.27 -0.62 10.24
C ALA A 49 1.32 -1.09 8.77
N ALA A 50 2.10 -0.43 7.92
CA ALA A 50 2.27 -0.77 6.52
C ALA A 50 2.83 -2.20 6.35
N ILE A 51 3.89 -2.56 7.07
CA ILE A 51 4.50 -3.89 6.97
C ILE A 51 3.55 -4.99 7.47
N GLY A 52 2.85 -4.73 8.58
CA GLY A 52 1.86 -5.67 9.12
C GLY A 52 0.69 -5.90 8.15
N LEU A 53 0.12 -4.81 7.61
CA LEU A 53 -0.99 -4.87 6.64
C LEU A 53 -0.55 -5.55 5.34
N TYR A 54 0.62 -5.18 4.81
CA TYR A 54 1.20 -5.81 3.62
C TYR A 54 1.39 -7.32 3.82
N SER A 55 1.96 -7.74 4.95
CA SER A 55 2.20 -9.15 5.25
C SER A 55 0.89 -9.92 5.32
N PHE A 56 -0.13 -9.34 5.97
CA PHE A 56 -1.47 -9.94 6.02
C PHE A 56 -2.08 -10.11 4.63
N VAL A 57 -2.02 -9.07 3.78
CA VAL A 57 -2.49 -9.12 2.38
C VAL A 57 -1.78 -10.22 1.59
N HIS A 58 -0.47 -10.35 1.76
CA HIS A 58 0.32 -11.34 1.01
C HIS A 58 0.06 -12.77 1.49
N ILE A 59 -0.25 -12.97 2.78
CA ILE A 59 -0.76 -14.27 3.28
C ILE A 59 -2.09 -14.61 2.58
N LEU A 60 -3.00 -13.64 2.45
CA LEU A 60 -4.28 -13.86 1.75
C LEU A 60 -4.06 -14.19 0.27
N TYR A 61 -3.18 -13.46 -0.42
CA TYR A 61 -2.84 -13.74 -1.83
C TYR A 61 -2.15 -15.09 -2.02
N LEU A 62 -1.24 -15.46 -1.12
CA LEU A 62 -0.59 -16.78 -1.17
C LEU A 62 -1.61 -17.89 -0.96
N THR A 63 -2.51 -17.74 0.02
CA THR A 63 -3.60 -18.68 0.28
C THR A 63 -4.50 -18.81 -0.94
N ASN A 64 -4.87 -17.69 -1.57
CA ASN A 64 -5.67 -17.65 -2.78
C ASN A 64 -4.97 -18.38 -3.95
N ALA A 65 -3.68 -18.13 -4.16
CA ALA A 65 -2.90 -18.78 -5.21
C ALA A 65 -2.77 -20.30 -4.99
N ILE A 66 -2.62 -20.76 -3.75
CA ILE A 66 -2.59 -22.20 -3.40
C ILE A 66 -3.94 -22.87 -3.68
N ILE A 67 -5.06 -22.25 -3.28
CA ILE A 67 -6.39 -22.77 -3.57
C ILE A 67 -6.59 -22.84 -5.09
N GLY A 68 -6.13 -21.83 -5.84
CA GLY A 68 -6.23 -21.83 -7.30
C GLY A 68 -5.33 -22.84 -8.02
N ALA A 69 -4.14 -23.14 -7.49
CA ALA A 69 -3.26 -24.17 -8.05
C ALA A 69 -3.79 -25.60 -7.84
N THR A 70 -4.55 -25.81 -6.77
CA THR A 70 -5.02 -27.14 -6.34
C THR A 70 -6.40 -27.50 -6.89
N ASN A 71 -7.10 -26.55 -7.52
CA ASN A 71 -8.46 -26.75 -8.02
C ASN A 71 -8.57 -26.33 -9.48
N ASP A 72 -9.12 -27.21 -10.33
CA ASP A 72 -9.48 -26.85 -11.70
C ASP A 72 -10.81 -26.09 -11.69
N PHE A 73 -10.75 -24.77 -11.83
CA PHE A 73 -11.94 -23.92 -11.96
C PHE A 73 -12.52 -24.02 -13.37
N GLY A 74 -12.96 -25.22 -13.76
CA GLY A 74 -13.70 -25.44 -15.00
C GLY A 74 -14.96 -24.59 -15.06
N TYR A 75 -15.31 -24.12 -16.27
CA TYR A 75 -16.45 -23.23 -16.53
C TYR A 75 -17.79 -23.77 -15.99
N TYR A 76 -17.95 -25.09 -15.91
CA TYR A 76 -19.15 -25.76 -15.41
C TYR A 76 -19.22 -25.92 -13.88
N TYR A 77 -18.09 -25.92 -13.17
CA TYR A 77 -18.04 -26.13 -11.71
C TYR A 77 -17.73 -24.85 -10.93
N GLY A 78 -17.32 -23.77 -11.61
CA GLY A 78 -16.72 -22.60 -10.97
C GLY A 78 -17.59 -21.89 -9.94
N ILE A 79 -18.90 -21.74 -10.11
CA ILE A 79 -19.70 -20.84 -9.24
C ILE A 79 -20.27 -21.55 -8.00
N TYR A 80 -20.56 -22.86 -8.08
CA TYR A 80 -21.08 -23.66 -6.96
C TYR A 80 -19.98 -24.34 -6.14
N ASN A 81 -18.72 -24.21 -6.55
CA ASN A 81 -17.59 -24.76 -5.84
C ASN A 81 -17.22 -23.85 -4.65
N GLY A 82 -17.30 -24.37 -3.43
CA GLY A 82 -16.91 -23.66 -2.21
C GLY A 82 -15.48 -23.10 -2.25
N TYR A 83 -14.56 -23.73 -2.98
CA TYR A 83 -13.21 -23.21 -3.19
C TYR A 83 -13.18 -21.91 -3.99
N PHE A 84 -14.01 -21.79 -5.04
CA PHE A 84 -14.11 -20.56 -5.81
C PHE A 84 -14.75 -19.42 -5.00
N ALA A 85 -15.79 -19.74 -4.23
CA ALA A 85 -16.39 -18.78 -3.31
C ALA A 85 -15.37 -18.28 -2.27
N ALA A 86 -14.54 -19.17 -1.72
CA ALA A 86 -13.46 -18.81 -0.82
C ALA A 86 -12.41 -17.90 -1.48
N VAL A 87 -11.97 -18.23 -2.70
CA VAL A 87 -11.04 -17.40 -3.50
C VAL A 87 -11.59 -15.99 -3.72
N GLN A 88 -12.86 -15.87 -4.12
CA GLN A 88 -13.50 -14.57 -4.34
C GLN A 88 -13.60 -13.77 -3.03
N PHE A 89 -14.04 -14.40 -1.95
CA PHE A 89 -14.14 -13.75 -0.65
C PHE A 89 -12.78 -13.26 -0.15
N LEU A 90 -11.74 -14.10 -0.21
CA LEU A 90 -10.38 -13.72 0.18
C LEU A 90 -9.86 -12.55 -0.67
N GLY A 91 -10.11 -12.54 -1.98
CA GLY A 91 -9.73 -11.44 -2.86
C GLY A 91 -10.41 -10.12 -2.48
N ILE A 92 -11.69 -10.15 -2.14
CA ILE A 92 -12.47 -8.98 -1.69
C ILE A 92 -11.90 -8.42 -0.38
N ILE A 93 -11.57 -9.28 0.59
CA ILE A 93 -10.96 -8.86 1.85
C ILE A 93 -9.55 -8.33 1.64
N ALA A 94 -8.73 -9.01 0.83
CA ALA A 94 -7.36 -8.60 0.55
C ALA A 94 -7.29 -7.21 -0.10
N LEU A 95 -8.24 -6.87 -0.97
CA LEU A 95 -8.30 -5.56 -1.62
C LEU A 95 -8.41 -4.41 -0.61
N LEU A 96 -9.25 -4.55 0.43
CA LEU A 96 -9.37 -3.55 1.50
C LEU A 96 -8.02 -3.35 2.20
N PHE A 97 -7.43 -4.43 2.68
CA PHE A 97 -6.18 -4.35 3.45
C PHE A 97 -5.00 -3.87 2.58
N ASN A 98 -5.04 -4.13 1.28
CA ASN A 98 -4.06 -3.59 0.34
C ASN A 98 -4.14 -2.06 0.30
N HIS A 99 -5.34 -1.48 0.13
CA HIS A 99 -5.50 -0.02 0.16
C HIS A 99 -5.10 0.61 1.50
N LEU A 100 -5.39 -0.07 2.62
CA LEU A 100 -4.94 0.39 3.94
C LEU A 100 -3.42 0.35 4.09
N SER A 101 -2.77 -0.68 3.56
CA SER A 101 -1.31 -0.78 3.50
C SER A 101 -0.71 0.40 2.71
N GLU A 102 -1.27 0.71 1.53
CA GLU A 102 -0.82 1.86 0.71
C GLU A 102 -0.98 3.19 1.44
N ALA A 103 -2.12 3.40 2.11
CA ALA A 103 -2.35 4.58 2.92
C ALA A 103 -1.33 4.70 4.09
N ALA A 104 -0.94 3.57 4.69
CA ALA A 104 0.09 3.54 5.72
C ALA A 104 1.49 3.84 5.16
N ILE A 105 1.84 3.32 3.97
CA ILE A 105 3.10 3.66 3.26
C ILE A 105 3.16 5.16 2.98
N PHE A 106 2.07 5.73 2.46
CA PHE A 106 1.96 7.16 2.22
C PHE A 106 2.23 7.97 3.50
N LEU A 107 1.57 7.63 4.61
CA LEU A 107 1.76 8.33 5.87
C LEU A 107 3.18 8.16 6.42
N ALA A 108 3.78 6.97 6.28
CA ALA A 108 5.16 6.73 6.66
C ALA A 108 6.10 7.68 5.90
N LEU A 109 6.02 7.72 4.57
CA LEU A 109 6.86 8.59 3.74
C LEU A 109 6.60 10.08 3.99
N PHE A 110 5.33 10.48 4.14
CA PHE A 110 4.95 11.87 4.43
C PHE A 110 5.53 12.36 5.77
N TYR A 111 5.35 11.57 6.84
CA TYR A 111 5.88 11.94 8.16
C TYR A 111 7.40 11.81 8.24
N LEU A 112 8.02 10.90 7.49
CA LEU A 112 9.49 10.79 7.40
C LEU A 112 10.08 12.02 6.72
N ALA A 113 9.51 12.44 5.59
CA ALA A 113 9.92 13.65 4.88
C ALA A 113 9.73 14.91 5.75
N ARG A 114 8.68 14.94 6.58
CA ARG A 114 8.48 16.00 7.56
C ARG A 114 9.57 15.98 8.63
N ALA A 115 9.87 14.82 9.19
CA ALA A 115 10.84 14.69 10.27
C ALA A 115 12.24 15.16 9.81
N LEU A 116 12.61 14.87 8.55
CA LEU A 116 13.83 15.41 7.93
C LEU A 116 13.81 16.94 7.78
N ASN A 117 12.68 17.54 7.39
CA ASN A 117 12.57 19.00 7.31
C ASN A 117 12.65 19.68 8.69
N LEU A 118 12.00 19.09 9.71
CA LEU A 118 12.03 19.60 11.09
C LEU A 118 13.42 19.55 11.72
N ALA A 119 14.25 18.56 11.37
CA ALA A 119 15.61 18.45 11.90
C ALA A 119 16.52 19.64 11.50
N ARG A 120 16.15 20.39 10.45
CA ARG A 120 16.96 21.48 9.88
C ARG A 120 16.33 22.87 9.96
N ALA A 121 15.02 22.97 9.92
CA ALA A 121 14.32 24.24 10.00
C ALA A 121 13.12 24.10 10.94
N ASP A 122 12.91 25.10 11.81
CA ASP A 122 11.67 25.29 12.55
C ASP A 122 10.54 25.68 11.57
N GLU A 123 10.23 24.80 10.63
CA GLU A 123 9.10 24.93 9.74
C GLU A 123 7.83 24.52 10.51
N THR A 124 7.42 25.36 11.47
CA THR A 124 6.02 25.50 11.90
C THR A 124 5.18 26.22 10.82
N SER A 125 5.53 26.01 9.54
CA SER A 125 5.01 26.79 8.43
C SER A 125 3.54 26.48 8.15
N ARG A 126 2.76 27.52 7.83
CA ARG A 126 1.36 27.42 7.39
C ARG A 126 1.16 26.39 6.28
N ARG A 127 2.15 26.26 5.38
CA ARG A 127 2.18 25.28 4.27
C ARG A 127 2.17 23.84 4.78
N TYR A 128 2.90 23.52 5.86
CA TYR A 128 2.87 22.18 6.47
C TYR A 128 1.49 21.85 7.06
N ARG A 129 0.87 22.78 7.80
CA ARG A 129 -0.47 22.56 8.38
C ARG A 129 -1.50 22.25 7.30
N ILE A 130 -1.44 22.96 6.17
CA ILE A 130 -2.28 22.71 5.00
C ILE A 130 -1.99 21.34 4.41
N GLY A 131 -0.71 21.02 4.13
CA GLY A 131 -0.32 19.72 3.58
C GLY A 131 -0.74 18.54 4.45
N ARG A 132 -0.63 18.66 5.78
CA ARG A 132 -1.09 17.63 6.73
C ARG A 132 -2.61 17.42 6.67
N LYS A 133 -3.40 18.50 6.56
CA LYS A 133 -4.86 18.38 6.43
C LYS A 133 -5.24 17.64 5.14
N TRP A 134 -4.60 17.97 4.02
CA TRP A 134 -4.79 17.27 2.76
C TRP A 134 -4.36 15.80 2.82
N ALA A 135 -3.19 15.51 3.39
CA ALA A 135 -2.71 14.13 3.53
C ALA A 135 -3.66 13.28 4.39
N LEU A 136 -4.12 13.80 5.52
CA LEU A 136 -5.09 13.10 6.36
C LEU A 136 -6.45 12.95 5.66
N GLY A 137 -6.92 13.99 4.97
CA GLY A 137 -8.16 13.95 4.19
C GLY A 137 -8.10 12.89 3.09
N ALA A 138 -6.99 12.80 2.36
CA ALA A 138 -6.77 11.79 1.34
C ALA A 138 -6.78 10.38 1.93
N VAL A 139 -6.13 10.16 3.08
CA VAL A 139 -6.16 8.85 3.75
C VAL A 139 -7.56 8.49 4.25
N ILE A 140 -8.29 9.43 4.85
CA ILE A 140 -9.67 9.21 5.28
C ILE A 140 -10.53 8.82 4.08
N TRP A 141 -10.39 9.53 2.96
CA TRP A 141 -11.07 9.20 1.70
C TRP A 141 -10.69 7.80 1.19
N ILE A 142 -9.40 7.45 1.16
CA ILE A 142 -8.94 6.11 0.74
C ILE A 142 -9.56 5.02 1.61
N CYS A 143 -9.55 5.20 2.94
CA CYS A 143 -10.15 4.24 3.86
C CYS A 143 -11.66 4.09 3.63
N LEU A 144 -12.40 5.20 3.55
CA LEU A 144 -13.85 5.19 3.32
C LEU A 144 -14.20 4.61 1.95
N GLY A 145 -13.51 5.05 0.89
CA GLY A 145 -13.68 4.52 -0.46
C GLY A 145 -13.41 3.02 -0.54
N SER A 146 -12.37 2.53 0.16
CA SER A 146 -12.06 1.10 0.22
C SER A 146 -13.13 0.29 0.95
N VAL A 147 -13.71 0.83 2.02
CA VAL A 147 -14.85 0.20 2.72
C VAL A 147 -16.09 0.17 1.83
N VAL A 148 -16.36 1.24 1.07
CA VAL A 148 -17.47 1.25 0.11
C VAL A 148 -17.27 0.20 -0.99
N VAL A 149 -16.06 0.11 -1.55
CA VAL A 149 -15.69 -0.94 -2.53
C VAL A 149 -15.89 -2.33 -1.93
N LEU A 150 -15.46 -2.55 -0.68
CA LEU A 150 -15.68 -3.81 0.04
C LEU A 150 -17.17 -4.13 0.13
N CYS A 151 -18.00 -3.20 0.62
CA CYS A 151 -19.43 -3.41 0.80
C CYS A 151 -20.14 -3.74 -0.52
N ILE A 152 -19.83 -3.02 -1.60
CA ILE A 152 -20.41 -3.28 -2.92
C ILE A 152 -19.93 -4.65 -3.45
N SER A 153 -18.65 -4.97 -3.27
CA SER A 153 -18.10 -6.25 -3.73
C SER A 153 -18.67 -7.45 -2.96
N LEU A 154 -18.87 -7.32 -1.64
CA LEU A 154 -19.57 -8.32 -0.83
C LEU A 154 -21.03 -8.46 -1.25
N SER A 155 -21.72 -7.35 -1.56
CA SER A 155 -23.09 -7.39 -2.07
C SER A 155 -23.19 -8.16 -3.40
N ILE A 156 -22.24 -7.94 -4.32
CA ILE A 156 -22.14 -8.71 -5.57
C ILE A 156 -21.85 -10.19 -5.27
N PHE A 157 -20.92 -10.47 -4.36
CA PHE A 157 -20.55 -11.83 -3.97
C PHE A 157 -21.74 -12.61 -3.39
N ILE A 158 -22.48 -12.01 -2.45
CA ILE A 158 -23.66 -12.62 -1.81
C ILE A 158 -24.71 -12.91 -2.86
N GLN A 159 -25.04 -11.93 -3.72
CA GLN A 159 -26.04 -12.09 -4.76
C GLN A 159 -25.65 -13.17 -5.79
N ARG A 160 -24.35 -13.31 -6.11
CA ARG A 160 -23.87 -14.37 -7.01
C ARG A 160 -23.88 -15.76 -6.38
N SER A 161 -23.67 -15.85 -5.07
CA SER A 161 -23.43 -17.13 -4.39
C SER A 161 -24.70 -17.74 -3.78
N PHE A 162 -25.71 -16.92 -3.47
CA PHE A 162 -26.88 -17.35 -2.68
C PHE A 162 -28.23 -17.07 -3.35
N THR A 163 -28.27 -16.52 -4.56
CA THR A 163 -29.53 -16.38 -5.32
C THR A 163 -29.71 -17.57 -6.26
N GLU A 164 -30.82 -18.30 -6.09
CA GLU A 164 -31.19 -19.41 -6.98
C GLU A 164 -31.38 -18.91 -8.42
N ARG A 165 -30.77 -19.60 -9.37
CA ARG A 165 -30.59 -19.14 -10.75
C ARG A 165 -31.76 -19.47 -11.66
N ASP A 166 -32.74 -20.21 -11.15
CA ASP A 166 -33.76 -20.88 -11.97
C ASP A 166 -34.73 -19.91 -12.66
N ASN A 167 -34.66 -18.60 -12.38
CA ASN A 167 -35.30 -17.53 -13.17
C ASN A 167 -34.49 -16.22 -13.12
N ALA A 168 -33.18 -16.25 -13.37
CA ALA A 168 -32.36 -15.02 -13.32
C ALA A 168 -32.68 -14.09 -14.52
N GLU A 169 -33.68 -13.23 -14.33
CA GLU A 169 -34.11 -12.21 -15.30
C GLU A 169 -33.01 -11.17 -15.61
N MET A 170 -33.21 -10.43 -16.71
CA MET A 170 -32.35 -9.29 -17.12
C MET A 170 -32.04 -8.32 -15.97
N GLU A 171 -32.99 -8.13 -15.04
CA GLU A 171 -32.84 -7.28 -13.86
C GLU A 171 -31.69 -7.73 -12.94
N PHE A 172 -31.52 -9.04 -12.73
CA PHE A 172 -30.42 -9.60 -11.95
C PHE A 172 -29.06 -9.24 -12.57
N PHE A 173 -28.94 -9.41 -13.89
CA PHE A 173 -27.71 -9.09 -14.62
C PHE A 173 -27.41 -7.59 -14.56
N MET A 174 -28.40 -6.73 -14.83
CA MET A 174 -28.25 -5.28 -14.77
C MET A 174 -27.88 -4.78 -13.37
N SER A 175 -28.46 -5.37 -12.32
CA SER A 175 -28.13 -5.05 -10.93
C SER A 175 -26.67 -5.38 -10.59
N ILE A 176 -26.20 -6.58 -10.95
CA ILE A 176 -24.79 -6.96 -10.76
C ILE A 176 -23.85 -6.08 -11.59
N TYR A 177 -24.21 -5.80 -12.83
CA TYR A 177 -23.42 -4.94 -13.72
C TYR A 177 -23.27 -3.53 -13.14
N ASN A 178 -24.37 -2.89 -12.74
CA ASN A 178 -24.36 -1.55 -12.15
C ASN A 178 -23.52 -1.50 -10.85
N ARG A 179 -23.67 -2.50 -9.98
CA ARG A 179 -22.85 -2.63 -8.75
C ARG A 179 -21.37 -2.82 -9.10
N SER A 180 -21.06 -3.62 -10.11
CA SER A 180 -19.67 -3.87 -10.54
C SER A 180 -19.03 -2.60 -11.09
N VAL A 181 -19.74 -1.84 -11.92
CA VAL A 181 -19.28 -0.54 -12.44
C VAL A 181 -19.09 0.47 -11.30
N ALA A 182 -20.01 0.54 -10.34
CA ALA A 182 -19.87 1.41 -9.17
C ALA A 182 -18.63 1.05 -8.33
N SER A 183 -18.45 -0.23 -8.01
CA SER A 183 -17.29 -0.73 -7.26
C SER A 183 -15.98 -0.41 -8.00
N ALA A 184 -15.93 -0.70 -9.30
CA ALA A 184 -14.78 -0.41 -10.14
C ALA A 184 -14.43 1.08 -10.21
N SER A 185 -15.45 1.94 -10.35
CA SER A 185 -15.26 3.39 -10.43
C SER A 185 -14.70 3.97 -9.14
N ILE A 186 -15.21 3.53 -7.99
CA ILE A 186 -14.71 3.97 -6.69
C ILE A 186 -13.30 3.42 -6.45
N ASN A 187 -13.05 2.16 -6.80
CA ASN A 187 -11.72 1.57 -6.69
C ASN A 187 -10.67 2.32 -7.54
N LEU A 188 -11.04 2.71 -8.77
CA LEU A 188 -10.20 3.54 -9.63
C LEU A 188 -9.95 4.91 -9.00
N ALA A 189 -10.98 5.57 -8.45
CA ALA A 189 -10.85 6.86 -7.78
C ALA A 189 -9.90 6.79 -6.55
N VAL A 190 -9.94 5.69 -5.79
CA VAL A 190 -8.99 5.41 -4.71
C VAL A 190 -7.56 5.28 -5.24
N CYS A 191 -7.36 4.50 -6.32
CA CYS A 191 -6.05 4.34 -6.96
C CYS A 191 -5.50 5.67 -7.49
N VAL A 192 -6.33 6.49 -8.13
CA VAL A 192 -5.96 7.83 -8.62
C VAL A 192 -5.59 8.76 -7.45
N THR A 193 -6.31 8.67 -6.33
CA THR A 193 -5.95 9.42 -5.11
C THR A 193 -4.57 8.99 -4.58
N ASN A 194 -4.30 7.68 -4.53
CA ASN A 194 -2.99 7.16 -4.13
C ASN A 194 -1.88 7.63 -5.07
N LEU A 195 -2.11 7.67 -6.39
CA LEU A 195 -1.19 8.25 -7.35
C LEU A 195 -0.92 9.74 -7.07
N GLY A 196 -1.98 10.52 -6.80
CA GLY A 196 -1.83 11.92 -6.37
C GLY A 196 -0.98 12.07 -5.11
N CYS A 197 -1.18 11.18 -4.12
CA CYS A 197 -0.37 11.12 -2.91
C CYS A 197 1.10 10.75 -3.19
N ALA A 198 1.34 9.82 -4.13
CA ALA A 198 2.68 9.43 -4.55
C ALA A 198 3.43 10.58 -5.24
N ILE A 199 2.77 11.28 -6.16
CA ILE A 199 3.32 12.49 -6.80
C ILE A 199 3.66 13.55 -5.73
N GLY A 200 2.71 13.83 -4.83
CA GLY A 200 2.92 14.80 -3.74
C GLY A 200 4.09 14.43 -2.83
N THR A 201 4.23 13.15 -2.49
CA THR A 201 5.32 12.63 -1.66
C THR A 201 6.66 12.70 -2.39
N MET A 202 6.71 12.33 -3.66
CA MET A 202 7.93 12.45 -4.48
C MET A 202 8.40 13.90 -4.56
N VAL A 203 7.50 14.85 -4.84
CA VAL A 203 7.85 16.28 -4.89
C VAL A 203 8.35 16.76 -3.53
N TYR A 204 7.70 16.35 -2.44
CA TYR A 204 8.08 16.76 -1.09
C TYR A 204 9.44 16.19 -0.66
N THR A 205 9.69 14.91 -0.95
CA THR A 205 10.95 14.22 -0.66
C THR A 205 12.10 14.74 -1.52
N ALA A 206 11.88 15.05 -2.80
CA ALA A 206 12.87 15.66 -3.68
C ALA A 206 13.28 17.07 -3.18
N LYS A 207 12.30 17.88 -2.76
CA LYS A 207 12.56 19.19 -2.13
C LYS A 207 13.34 19.05 -0.83
N ALA A 208 12.99 18.07 0.01
CA ALA A 208 13.73 17.78 1.23
C ALA A 208 15.19 17.37 0.92
N ARG A 209 15.42 16.51 -0.08
CA ARG A 209 16.77 16.07 -0.48
C ARG A 209 17.67 17.22 -0.90
N LYS A 210 17.14 18.17 -1.68
CA LYS A 210 17.91 19.35 -2.11
C LYS A 210 18.46 20.14 -0.91
N LYS A 211 17.72 20.18 0.20
CA LYS A 211 18.16 20.84 1.44
C LYS A 211 19.24 20.06 2.19
N VAL A 212 19.48 18.77 1.88
CA VAL A 212 20.30 17.84 2.69
C VAL A 212 21.57 17.37 1.95
N VAL A 213 21.88 17.95 0.79
CA VAL A 213 23.11 17.65 0.03
C VAL A 213 24.34 18.04 0.85
N GLY A 214 25.32 17.13 0.97
CA GLY A 214 26.59 17.35 1.66
C GLY A 214 26.60 17.02 3.16
N ASP A 215 25.52 16.45 3.71
CA ASP A 215 25.39 16.17 5.14
C ASP A 215 25.25 14.66 5.45
N SER A 216 25.47 14.31 6.71
CA SER A 216 25.25 13.00 7.33
C SER A 216 23.88 12.38 6.98
N LEU A 217 22.84 13.21 6.80
CA LEU A 217 21.48 12.79 6.45
C LEU A 217 21.25 12.58 4.94
N GLN A 218 22.24 12.82 4.07
CA GLN A 218 22.09 12.69 2.61
C GLN A 218 21.74 11.25 2.19
N LYS A 219 22.33 10.25 2.85
CA LYS A 219 22.03 8.83 2.56
C LYS A 219 20.58 8.50 2.91
N MET A 220 20.10 8.92 4.07
CA MET A 220 18.70 8.77 4.50
C MET A 220 17.73 9.41 3.52
N SER A 221 18.01 10.65 3.12
CA SER A 221 17.18 11.37 2.16
C SER A 221 17.17 10.74 0.76
N THR A 222 18.30 10.14 0.35
CA THR A 222 18.38 9.42 -0.93
C THR A 222 17.56 8.14 -0.90
N LEU A 223 17.65 7.34 0.18
CA LEU A 223 16.82 6.14 0.35
C LEU A 223 15.32 6.49 0.38
N MET A 224 14.95 7.58 1.06
CA MET A 224 13.57 8.07 1.07
C MET A 224 13.10 8.48 -0.33
N LEU A 225 13.94 9.16 -1.12
CA LEU A 225 13.60 9.51 -2.50
C LEU A 225 13.43 8.25 -3.37
N THR A 226 14.30 7.25 -3.21
CA THR A 226 14.15 5.95 -3.87
C THR A 226 12.81 5.30 -3.52
N CYS A 227 12.42 5.29 -2.24
CA CYS A 227 11.11 4.79 -1.82
C CYS A 227 9.97 5.53 -2.52
N ALA A 228 10.04 6.86 -2.59
CA ALA A 228 9.00 7.67 -3.22
C ALA A 228 8.90 7.43 -4.74
N ILE A 229 10.03 7.23 -5.42
CA ILE A 229 10.06 6.91 -6.86
C ILE A 229 9.46 5.52 -7.12
N LEU A 230 9.89 4.50 -6.36
CA LEU A 230 9.34 3.15 -6.48
C LEU A 230 7.83 3.16 -6.20
N TRP A 231 7.40 3.87 -5.16
CA TRP A 231 5.98 3.98 -4.82
C TRP A 231 5.19 4.68 -5.93
N LEU A 232 5.77 5.70 -6.59
CA LEU A 232 5.15 6.34 -7.75
C LEU A 232 4.99 5.38 -8.92
N ILE A 233 6.05 4.65 -9.31
CA ILE A 233 6.01 3.69 -10.41
C ILE A 233 4.92 2.63 -10.15
N ARG A 234 4.88 2.09 -8.94
CA ARG A 234 3.84 1.14 -8.52
C ARG A 234 2.44 1.73 -8.64
N ASN A 235 2.21 2.96 -8.19
CA ASN A 235 0.88 3.58 -8.26
C ASN A 235 0.44 3.90 -9.70
N VAL A 236 1.38 4.25 -10.59
CA VAL A 236 1.10 4.38 -12.02
C VAL A 236 0.60 3.04 -12.59
N TRP A 237 1.32 1.95 -12.29
CA TRP A 237 0.88 0.61 -12.68
C TRP A 237 -0.51 0.28 -12.16
N MET A 238 -0.79 0.51 -10.88
CA MET A 238 -2.09 0.19 -10.29
C MET A 238 -3.26 0.92 -10.91
N VAL A 239 -3.08 2.20 -11.29
CA VAL A 239 -4.12 2.96 -12.00
C VAL A 239 -4.39 2.33 -13.37
N LEU A 240 -3.33 2.04 -14.14
CA LEU A 240 -3.45 1.40 -15.45
C LEU A 240 -4.10 0.02 -15.32
N PHE A 241 -3.57 -0.84 -14.46
CA PHE A 241 -4.08 -2.19 -14.21
C PHE A 241 -5.56 -2.16 -13.81
N THR A 242 -5.93 -1.33 -12.83
CA THR A 242 -7.32 -1.22 -12.36
C THR A 242 -8.25 -0.71 -13.45
N PHE A 243 -7.83 0.30 -14.22
CA PHE A 243 -8.63 0.85 -15.32
C PHE A 243 -8.91 -0.21 -16.38
N PHE A 244 -7.87 -0.87 -16.88
CA PHE A 244 -8.03 -1.87 -17.93
C PHE A 244 -8.81 -3.08 -17.43
N LEU A 245 -8.60 -3.51 -16.17
CA LEU A 245 -9.29 -4.67 -15.60
C LEU A 245 -10.80 -4.44 -15.51
N ALA A 246 -11.20 -3.22 -15.15
CA ALA A 246 -12.59 -2.86 -14.97
C ALA A 246 -13.32 -2.49 -16.27
N PHE A 247 -12.69 -1.69 -17.13
CA PHE A 247 -13.40 -0.99 -18.22
C PHE A 247 -13.00 -1.45 -19.62
N ALA A 248 -11.87 -2.15 -19.75
CA ALA A 248 -11.38 -2.67 -21.02
C ALA A 248 -10.81 -4.09 -20.89
N PRO A 249 -11.58 -5.05 -20.33
CA PRO A 249 -11.07 -6.38 -20.00
C PRO A 249 -10.58 -7.17 -21.22
N TYR A 250 -11.11 -6.88 -22.41
CA TYR A 250 -10.67 -7.49 -23.67
C TYR A 250 -9.27 -7.06 -24.10
N VAL A 251 -8.84 -5.84 -23.73
CA VAL A 251 -7.47 -5.36 -23.96
C VAL A 251 -6.50 -6.14 -23.08
N ILE A 252 -6.84 -6.33 -21.80
CA ILE A 252 -6.03 -7.17 -20.91
C ILE A 252 -5.95 -8.61 -21.40
N ARG A 253 -7.03 -9.18 -21.96
CA ARG A 253 -7.00 -10.58 -22.45
C ARG A 253 -5.88 -10.87 -23.46
N GLY A 254 -5.50 -9.90 -24.29
CA GLY A 254 -4.35 -10.03 -25.21
C GLY A 254 -2.99 -9.89 -24.52
N PHE A 255 -2.92 -9.19 -23.38
CA PHE A 255 -1.72 -8.96 -22.58
C PHE A 255 -1.62 -9.84 -21.33
N LEU A 256 -2.59 -10.74 -21.07
CA LEU A 256 -2.77 -11.47 -19.81
C LEU A 256 -1.49 -12.14 -19.32
N THR A 257 -0.75 -12.81 -20.22
CA THR A 257 0.48 -13.51 -19.85
C THR A 257 1.55 -12.57 -19.30
N TRP A 258 1.67 -11.36 -19.85
CA TRP A 258 2.61 -10.35 -19.35
C TRP A 258 2.10 -9.67 -18.09
N VAL A 259 0.80 -9.42 -18.01
CA VAL A 259 0.15 -8.84 -16.83
C VAL A 259 0.33 -9.75 -15.61
N ASP A 260 0.21 -11.07 -15.79
CA ASP A 260 0.41 -12.06 -14.72
C ASP A 260 1.85 -12.12 -14.18
N ILE A 261 2.83 -11.59 -14.92
CA ILE A 261 4.24 -11.51 -14.49
C ILE A 261 4.57 -10.12 -13.94
N ILE A 262 4.12 -9.07 -14.65
CA ILE A 262 4.42 -7.68 -14.31
C ILE A 262 3.70 -7.27 -13.03
N ASP A 263 2.46 -7.71 -12.82
CA ASP A 263 1.68 -7.32 -11.64
C ASP A 263 2.32 -7.79 -10.33
N PRO A 264 2.71 -9.07 -10.15
CA PRO A 264 3.44 -9.49 -8.94
C PRO A 264 4.75 -8.71 -8.72
N ILE A 265 5.48 -8.37 -9.78
CA ILE A 265 6.74 -7.62 -9.66
C ILE A 265 6.47 -6.19 -9.19
N LEU A 266 5.57 -5.47 -9.87
CA LEU A 266 5.32 -4.06 -9.58
C LEU A 266 4.46 -3.88 -8.31
N ASN A 267 3.57 -4.81 -8.00
CA ASN A 267 2.65 -4.68 -6.87
C ASN A 267 3.19 -5.36 -5.60
N SER A 268 3.74 -6.57 -5.68
CA SER A 268 4.26 -7.29 -4.52
C SER A 268 5.73 -6.97 -4.24
N TRP A 269 6.62 -7.18 -5.21
CA TRP A 269 8.06 -7.02 -5.00
C TRP A 269 8.49 -5.57 -4.79
N MET A 270 7.99 -4.64 -5.61
CA MET A 270 8.32 -3.23 -5.45
C MET A 270 7.87 -2.69 -4.08
N THR A 271 6.66 -3.08 -3.64
CA THR A 271 6.15 -2.73 -2.32
C THR A 271 6.98 -3.35 -1.21
N PHE A 272 7.39 -4.62 -1.34
CA PHE A 272 8.34 -5.24 -0.41
C PHE A 272 9.65 -4.46 -0.31
N VAL A 273 10.24 -4.04 -1.44
CA VAL A 273 11.48 -3.23 -1.45
C VAL A 273 11.27 -1.90 -0.74
N ILE A 274 10.16 -1.20 -0.98
CA ILE A 274 9.81 0.05 -0.27
C ILE A 274 9.75 -0.19 1.23
N LEU A 275 9.10 -1.27 1.66
CA LEU A 275 8.94 -1.63 3.06
C LEU A 275 10.26 -2.04 3.71
N ALA A 276 11.12 -2.78 3.00
CA ALA A 276 12.46 -3.14 3.47
C ALA A 276 13.34 -1.89 3.65
N LEU A 277 13.28 -0.94 2.71
CA LEU A 277 13.97 0.34 2.84
C LEU A 277 13.44 1.16 4.02
N LEU A 278 12.12 1.23 4.20
CA LEU A 278 11.51 1.88 5.37
C LEU A 278 11.88 1.19 6.69
N PHE A 279 11.98 -0.14 6.71
CA PHE A 279 12.47 -0.92 7.85
C PHE A 279 13.91 -0.55 8.19
N VAL A 280 14.81 -0.53 7.20
CA VAL A 280 16.22 -0.15 7.41
C VAL A 280 16.31 1.27 7.96
N LEU A 281 15.55 2.20 7.39
CA LEU A 281 15.47 3.57 7.88
C LEU A 281 15.00 3.63 9.34
N ALA A 282 13.99 2.82 9.71
CA ALA A 282 13.42 2.79 11.05
C ALA A 282 14.31 2.11 12.11
N THR A 283 15.24 1.24 11.71
CA THR A 283 15.96 0.36 12.64
C THR A 283 17.45 0.64 12.77
N VAL A 284 18.06 1.30 11.78
CA VAL A 284 19.48 1.63 11.80
C VAL A 284 19.70 2.94 12.55
N GLU A 285 20.43 2.90 13.66
CA GLU A 285 20.70 4.05 14.55
C GLU A 285 21.38 5.23 13.84
N LYS A 286 22.17 4.97 12.79
CA LYS A 286 22.78 6.01 11.95
C LYS A 286 21.75 6.92 11.27
N TYR A 287 20.52 6.45 11.09
CA TYR A 287 19.42 7.22 10.51
C TYR A 287 18.41 7.70 11.56
N ALA A 288 18.69 7.49 12.86
CA ALA A 288 17.88 8.03 13.92
C ALA A 288 18.01 9.57 13.90
N LEU A 289 16.90 10.25 13.63
CA LEU A 289 16.87 11.71 13.67
C LEU A 289 17.19 12.17 15.10
N PRO A 290 18.15 13.10 15.29
CA PRO A 290 18.51 13.59 16.62
C PRO A 290 17.29 14.22 17.30
N ARG A 291 17.12 13.94 18.59
CA ARG A 291 16.01 14.47 19.40
C ARG A 291 16.01 15.99 19.29
N ALA A 292 14.87 16.58 18.95
CA ALA A 292 14.70 18.04 18.93
C ALA A 292 15.07 18.69 20.28
N GLN A 293 14.88 17.96 21.40
CA GLN A 293 15.26 18.41 22.75
C GLN A 293 16.77 18.59 22.95
N VAL A 294 17.63 17.81 22.26
CA VAL A 294 19.09 17.97 22.40
C VAL A 294 19.57 19.25 21.72
N LYS A 295 18.88 19.73 20.69
CA LYS A 295 19.20 21.02 20.06
C LYS A 295 18.81 22.22 20.92
N GLU A 296 17.73 22.15 21.71
CA GLU A 296 17.38 23.22 22.65
C GLU A 296 18.34 23.29 23.84
N ASP A 297 18.75 22.15 24.40
CA ASP A 297 19.72 22.13 25.51
C ASP A 297 21.12 22.56 25.07
N HIS A 298 21.57 22.20 23.87
CA HIS A 298 22.87 22.63 23.37
C HIS A 298 22.90 24.11 22.98
N ARG A 299 21.76 24.66 22.53
CA ARG A 299 21.66 26.10 22.23
C ARG A 299 21.61 26.92 23.51
N LYS A 300 20.90 26.44 24.54
CA LYS A 300 20.90 27.04 25.88
C LYS A 300 22.26 26.93 26.58
N SER A 301 22.99 25.83 26.42
CA SER A 301 24.31 25.70 27.04
C SER A 301 25.33 26.66 26.42
N ILE A 302 25.28 26.86 25.10
CA ILE A 302 26.14 27.83 24.40
C ILE A 302 25.80 29.28 24.79
N ASP A 303 24.51 29.61 24.95
CA ASP A 303 24.08 30.94 25.35
C ASP A 303 24.39 31.25 26.84
N VAL A 304 24.55 30.22 27.69
CA VAL A 304 24.95 30.35 29.10
C VAL A 304 26.48 30.42 29.27
N GLU A 305 27.25 29.81 28.37
CA GLU A 305 28.73 29.91 28.35
C GLU A 305 29.23 31.21 27.69
N ALA A 306 28.35 32.00 27.06
CA ALA A 306 28.66 33.26 26.42
C ALA A 306 28.33 34.51 27.28
N LEU A 307 27.98 34.33 28.55
CA LEU A 307 27.74 35.37 29.57
C LEU A 307 28.75 35.25 30.71
#